data_AF-A0A8H7NX51-F1
#
_entry.id   AF-A0A8H7NX51-F1
#
_cell.length_a   1.000
_cell.length_b   1.000
_cell.length_c   1.000
_cell.angle_alpha   90.00
_cell.angle_beta   90.00
_cell.angle_gamma   90.00
#
_symmetry.space_group_name_H-M   'P 1'
#
loop_
_entity.id
_entity.type
_entity.pdbx_description
1 polymer ?
#
loop_
_entity_poly.entity_id
_entity_poly.type
_entity_poly.pdbx_seq_one_letter_code
_entity_poly.pdbx_strand_id
1 'polypeptide(L)'
;MQKCADDLRVTHTAAVTLRAVGLWLRLFLTGAVGIPKPILYALAKDSKLPPLYSRFHQYELSLPQHHLDPASPNAAETQYFWIANHMTRNGWGNAMQELLLNSYLAYHANRSFVFNNFTWDEGVSDYSIYNLKPIPSRIPLTALIRGPTVGGPFPPGDHAPLAVMKEFWDTTCQNPTVIDNNAVVATWGGEDPTSQAIVDKWIGLLDASHDRCVEVAKDPRQLFDIWLLQDGNRLLDLWPAFSQSPILRHFRWSDLVELAFDTNREVFAPSNTVESNLMSVPDNVPSPERYTVIPGLLALHIRRGDFIRHCKRLAGWNANFVGYNAFPSLPDRELRPADLDPGALDELYRVRCFPEIDEIVRKVENVRSTEAGRGMQHLYIMTNAPADWILELKAALQHVGTWENIASSRDILVNKEQEYVKQAVDMLIGQRAQVFIGNGVRPCAFLFWRLFLTVIS
;
A
#
# COMPACT_ATOMS: atom_id res chain seq x y z
N MET A 1 47.40 43.85 -3.85
CA MET A 1 47.63 42.47 -4.31
C MET A 1 47.02 41.41 -3.39
N GLN A 2 47.09 41.56 -2.05
CA GLN A 2 46.45 40.62 -1.09
C GLN A 2 44.93 40.43 -1.32
N LYS A 3 44.17 41.53 -1.49
CA LYS A 3 42.71 41.52 -1.64
C LYS A 3 42.20 40.75 -2.88
N CYS A 4 42.90 40.86 -4.02
CA CYS A 4 42.56 40.08 -5.21
C CYS A 4 42.87 38.59 -5.07
N ALA A 5 43.91 38.23 -4.30
CA ALA A 5 44.25 36.83 -4.06
C ALA A 5 43.24 36.16 -3.12
N ASP A 6 42.71 36.91 -2.15
CA ASP A 6 41.65 36.46 -1.25
C ASP A 6 40.31 36.32 -2.00
N ASP A 7 39.94 37.27 -2.87
CA ASP A 7 38.73 37.18 -3.71
C ASP A 7 38.80 36.02 -4.72
N LEU A 8 39.98 35.75 -5.31
CA LEU A 8 40.18 34.57 -6.18
C LEU A 8 40.09 33.25 -5.40
N ARG A 9 40.59 33.21 -4.16
CA ARG A 9 40.47 32.03 -3.30
C ARG A 9 39.03 31.78 -2.87
N VAL A 10 38.28 32.82 -2.52
CA VAL A 10 36.87 32.72 -2.14
C VAL A 10 36.02 32.25 -3.33
N THR A 11 36.21 32.83 -4.51
CA THR A 11 35.49 32.42 -5.73
C THR A 11 35.86 31.00 -6.18
N HIS A 12 37.14 30.61 -6.12
CA HIS A 12 37.55 29.24 -6.41
C HIS A 12 36.98 28.23 -5.41
N THR A 13 36.97 28.56 -4.11
CA THR A 13 36.41 27.70 -3.07
C THR A 13 34.89 27.56 -3.21
N ALA A 14 34.18 28.65 -3.53
CA ALA A 14 32.76 28.63 -3.82
C ALA A 14 32.43 27.76 -5.06
N ALA A 15 33.22 27.88 -6.13
CA ALA A 15 33.04 27.10 -7.35
C ALA A 15 33.30 25.59 -7.14
N VAL A 16 34.32 25.24 -6.36
CA VAL A 16 34.61 23.85 -5.97
C VAL A 16 33.48 23.29 -5.11
N THR A 17 32.96 24.08 -4.17
CA THR A 17 31.84 23.68 -3.29
C THR A 17 30.56 23.46 -4.10
N LEU A 18 30.22 24.36 -5.02
CA LEU A 18 29.07 24.22 -5.92
C LEU A 18 29.16 22.99 -6.81
N ARG A 19 30.35 22.68 -7.35
CA ARG A 19 30.57 21.45 -8.15
C ARG A 19 30.46 20.20 -7.30
N ALA A 20 31.01 20.20 -6.08
CA ALA A 20 30.89 19.08 -5.15
C ALA A 20 29.43 18.83 -4.73
N VAL A 21 28.68 19.90 -4.43
CA VAL A 21 27.24 19.82 -4.14
C VAL A 21 26.47 19.32 -5.35
N GLY A 22 26.78 19.81 -6.56
CA GLY A 22 26.13 19.36 -7.79
C GLY A 22 26.41 17.88 -8.11
N LEU A 23 27.65 17.42 -7.90
CA LEU A 23 28.02 16.01 -8.05
C LEU A 23 27.33 15.14 -7.01
N TRP A 24 27.36 15.56 -5.74
CA TRP A 24 26.66 14.85 -4.67
C TRP A 24 25.16 14.78 -4.93
N LEU A 25 24.53 15.85 -5.39
CA LEU A 25 23.11 15.87 -5.75
C LEU A 25 22.79 14.88 -6.87
N ARG A 26 23.64 14.82 -7.91
CA ARG A 26 23.48 13.82 -8.98
C ARG A 26 23.59 12.39 -8.45
N LEU A 27 24.63 12.10 -7.67
CA LEU A 27 24.82 10.77 -7.08
C LEU A 27 23.70 10.40 -6.10
N PHE A 28 23.15 11.38 -5.39
CA PHE A 28 22.04 11.20 -4.47
C PHE A 28 20.76 10.85 -5.23
N LEU A 29 20.47 11.57 -6.33
CA LEU A 29 19.32 11.30 -7.20
C LEU A 29 19.40 9.92 -7.88
N THR A 30 20.60 9.39 -8.10
CA THR A 30 20.81 8.03 -8.62
C THR A 30 20.89 6.97 -7.52
N GLY A 31 20.70 7.33 -6.24
CA GLY A 31 20.77 6.40 -5.10
C GLY A 31 22.17 5.88 -4.77
N ALA A 32 23.22 6.41 -5.43
CA ALA A 32 24.60 5.98 -5.27
C ALA A 32 25.26 6.51 -3.99
N VAL A 33 24.71 7.58 -3.41
CA VAL A 33 25.10 8.11 -2.10
C VAL A 33 23.85 8.40 -1.27
N GLY A 34 23.95 8.18 0.05
CA GLY A 34 22.88 8.49 0.99
C GLY A 34 22.91 9.92 1.51
N ILE A 35 21.92 10.25 2.33
CA ILE A 35 21.82 11.56 2.99
C ILE A 35 22.89 11.63 4.10
N PRO A 36 23.77 12.64 4.11
CA PRO A 36 24.75 12.82 5.17
C PRO A 36 24.08 12.81 6.55
N LYS A 37 24.65 12.04 7.49
CA LYS A 37 24.16 11.94 8.87
C LYS A 37 23.86 13.31 9.51
N PRO A 38 24.71 14.36 9.39
CA PRO A 38 24.40 15.67 9.96
C PRO A 38 23.11 16.30 9.40
N ILE A 39 22.81 16.11 8.12
CA ILE A 39 21.58 16.61 7.50
C ILE A 39 20.38 15.82 8.01
N LEU A 40 20.50 14.50 8.10
CA LEU A 40 19.45 13.64 8.67
C LEU A 40 19.13 14.06 10.11
N TYR A 41 20.15 14.27 10.95
CA TYR A 41 19.97 14.67 12.35
C TYR A 41 19.37 16.08 12.50
N ALA A 42 19.82 17.03 11.67
CA ALA A 42 19.24 18.38 11.61
C ALA A 42 17.75 18.35 11.22
N LEU A 43 17.36 17.50 10.27
CA LEU A 43 15.95 17.31 9.89
C LEU A 43 15.14 16.52 10.92
N ALA A 44 15.77 15.59 11.65
CA ALA A 44 15.11 14.70 12.61
C ALA A 44 15.01 15.27 14.04
N LYS A 45 15.63 16.42 14.34
CA LYS A 45 15.88 16.90 15.72
C LYS A 45 16.52 15.80 16.61
N ASP A 46 17.81 15.55 16.41
CA ASP A 46 18.83 14.90 17.27
C ASP A 46 18.54 13.64 18.13
N SER A 47 17.38 12.99 18.05
CA SER A 47 17.21 11.60 18.59
C SER A 47 16.07 10.78 17.95
N LYS A 48 15.42 11.30 16.91
CA LYS A 48 14.16 10.76 16.37
C LYS A 48 14.25 10.30 14.91
N LEU A 49 15.36 9.69 14.51
CA LEU A 49 15.36 8.99 13.22
C LEU A 49 14.28 7.90 13.21
N PRO A 50 13.59 7.69 12.07
CA PRO A 50 12.64 6.61 11.91
C PRO A 50 13.20 5.25 12.35
N PRO A 51 12.37 4.31 12.80
CA PRO A 51 12.82 2.96 13.07
C PRO A 51 13.15 2.24 11.77
N LEU A 52 14.18 1.39 11.82
CA LEU A 52 14.59 0.52 10.70
C LEU A 52 14.02 -0.90 10.81
N TYR A 53 13.18 -1.16 11.82
CA TYR A 53 12.46 -2.42 12.00
C TYR A 53 13.35 -3.67 12.01
N SER A 54 14.57 -3.58 12.56
CA SER A 54 15.55 -4.67 12.54
C SER A 54 15.02 -5.99 13.10
N ARG A 55 14.16 -5.95 14.13
CA ARG A 55 13.53 -7.16 14.68
C ARG A 55 12.59 -7.86 13.69
N PHE A 56 11.89 -7.11 12.84
CA PHE A 56 10.98 -7.66 11.82
C PHE A 56 11.78 -8.26 10.67
N HIS A 57 12.85 -7.58 10.26
CA HIS A 57 13.78 -8.12 9.29
C HIS A 57 14.47 -9.40 9.79
N GLN A 58 14.90 -9.44 11.07
CA GLN A 58 15.44 -10.64 11.69
C GLN A 58 14.41 -11.78 11.76
N TYR A 59 13.14 -11.46 12.04
CA TYR A 59 12.07 -12.44 12.01
C TYR A 59 11.91 -13.03 10.60
N GLU A 60 11.89 -12.20 9.55
CA GLU A 60 11.86 -12.65 8.15
C GLU A 60 13.04 -13.56 7.81
N LEU A 61 14.26 -13.20 8.22
CA LEU A 61 15.46 -14.03 8.05
C LEU A 61 15.34 -15.40 8.75
N SER A 62 14.64 -15.45 9.89
CA SER A 62 14.49 -16.67 10.70
C SER A 62 13.34 -17.58 10.29
N LEU A 63 12.60 -17.24 9.22
CA LEU A 63 11.46 -18.04 8.80
C LEU A 63 11.88 -19.50 8.50
N PRO A 64 11.12 -20.52 8.94
CA PRO A 64 11.55 -21.92 8.85
C PRO A 64 11.93 -22.39 7.44
N GLN A 65 11.24 -21.90 6.42
CA GLN A 65 11.50 -22.22 5.02
C GLN A 65 12.88 -21.74 4.52
N HIS A 66 13.55 -20.82 5.22
CA HIS A 66 14.91 -20.38 4.90
C HIS A 66 16.00 -21.30 5.46
N HIS A 67 15.64 -22.26 6.31
CA HIS A 67 16.56 -23.15 7.01
C HIS A 67 16.40 -24.62 6.60
N LEU A 68 15.71 -24.87 5.48
CA LEU A 68 15.58 -26.21 4.94
C LEU A 68 16.95 -26.73 4.47
N ASP A 69 17.24 -28.00 4.77
CA ASP A 69 18.41 -28.68 4.24
C ASP A 69 18.33 -28.64 2.70
N PRO A 70 19.32 -28.05 1.99
CA PRO A 70 19.33 -28.03 0.53
C PRO A 70 19.29 -29.43 -0.10
N ALA A 71 19.72 -30.46 0.63
CA ALA A 71 19.66 -31.86 0.21
C ALA A 71 18.28 -32.50 0.45
N SER A 72 17.36 -31.83 1.15
CA SER A 72 16.00 -32.33 1.32
C SER A 72 15.24 -32.28 -0.02
N PRO A 73 14.45 -33.32 -0.37
CA PRO A 73 13.66 -33.35 -1.60
C PRO A 73 12.78 -32.10 -1.76
N ASN A 74 12.14 -31.67 -0.68
CA ASN A 74 11.29 -30.47 -0.66
C ASN A 74 12.08 -29.21 -1.04
N ALA A 75 13.29 -29.02 -0.52
CA ALA A 75 14.12 -27.87 -0.88
C ALA A 75 14.62 -27.94 -2.33
N ALA A 76 15.00 -29.14 -2.80
CA ALA A 76 15.51 -29.35 -4.14
C ALA A 76 14.46 -29.13 -5.24
N GLU A 77 13.20 -29.49 -4.97
CA GLU A 77 12.08 -29.38 -5.92
C GLU A 77 11.36 -28.03 -5.87
N THR A 78 11.55 -27.23 -4.81
CA THR A 78 10.90 -25.92 -4.70
C THR A 78 11.37 -25.00 -5.82
N GLN A 79 10.42 -24.58 -6.66
CA GLN A 79 10.58 -23.52 -7.63
C GLN A 79 10.14 -22.19 -7.04
N TYR A 80 10.75 -21.11 -7.50
CA TYR A 80 10.56 -19.78 -6.96
C TYR A 80 10.32 -18.77 -8.07
N PHE A 81 9.68 -17.66 -7.70
CA PHE A 81 9.39 -16.57 -8.62
C PHE A 81 9.65 -15.22 -7.97
N TRP A 82 10.62 -14.49 -8.51
CA TRP A 82 10.98 -13.13 -8.09
C TRP A 82 10.52 -12.09 -9.10
N ILE A 83 9.81 -11.07 -8.63
CA ILE A 83 9.27 -9.99 -9.48
C ILE A 83 10.05 -8.71 -9.17
N ALA A 84 11.18 -8.52 -9.85
CA ALA A 84 12.14 -7.46 -9.51
C ALA A 84 11.61 -6.04 -9.79
N ASN A 85 10.68 -5.91 -10.73
CA ASN A 85 10.04 -4.65 -11.12
C ASN A 85 8.88 -4.21 -10.20
N HIS A 86 8.68 -4.84 -9.04
CA HIS A 86 7.65 -4.47 -8.06
C HIS A 86 7.70 -2.95 -7.73
N MET A 87 6.54 -2.41 -7.36
CA MET A 87 6.35 -0.98 -7.18
C MET A 87 7.14 -0.42 -6.00
N THR A 88 7.97 0.58 -6.30
CA THR A 88 8.70 1.40 -5.33
C THR A 88 8.24 2.86 -5.41
N ARG A 89 8.63 3.69 -4.42
CA ARG A 89 8.34 5.16 -4.38
C ARG A 89 6.86 5.54 -4.37
N ASN A 90 5.96 4.58 -4.17
CA ASN A 90 4.52 4.79 -4.13
C ASN A 90 3.96 4.55 -2.73
N GLY A 91 2.76 5.09 -2.47
CA GLY A 91 2.07 4.88 -1.21
C GLY A 91 1.69 3.41 -1.00
N TRP A 92 1.66 2.99 0.27
CA TRP A 92 1.37 1.62 0.69
C TRP A 92 0.17 0.98 -0.01
N GLY A 93 -0.94 1.70 -0.19
CA GLY A 93 -2.12 1.12 -0.83
C GLY A 93 -1.90 0.64 -2.26
N ASN A 94 -1.06 1.31 -3.06
CA ASN A 94 -0.74 0.83 -4.42
C ASN A 94 0.21 -0.37 -4.35
N ALA A 95 1.26 -0.25 -3.53
CA ALA A 95 2.25 -1.31 -3.35
C ALA A 95 1.62 -2.61 -2.84
N MET A 96 0.66 -2.50 -1.91
CA MET A 96 -0.06 -3.63 -1.34
C MET A 96 -0.95 -4.35 -2.35
N GLN A 97 -1.65 -3.61 -3.22
CA GLN A 97 -2.48 -4.21 -4.28
C GLN A 97 -1.63 -5.05 -5.23
N GLU A 98 -0.55 -4.46 -5.74
CA GLU A 98 0.36 -5.16 -6.63
C GLU A 98 1.04 -6.35 -5.93
N LEU A 99 1.50 -6.17 -4.68
CA LEU A 99 2.11 -7.23 -3.88
C LEU A 99 1.19 -8.44 -3.76
N LEU A 100 -0.10 -8.23 -3.48
CA LEU A 100 -1.06 -9.33 -3.33
C LEU A 100 -1.42 -9.99 -4.67
N LEU A 101 -1.46 -9.24 -5.77
CA LEU A 101 -1.63 -9.80 -7.12
C LEU A 101 -0.39 -10.61 -7.55
N ASN A 102 0.81 -10.11 -7.28
CA ASN A 102 2.07 -10.81 -7.51
C ASN A 102 2.16 -12.10 -6.69
N SER A 103 1.77 -12.04 -5.41
CA SER A 103 1.68 -13.21 -4.53
C SER A 103 0.66 -14.23 -5.01
N TYR A 104 -0.49 -13.77 -5.51
CA TYR A 104 -1.51 -14.63 -6.11
C TYR A 104 -1.01 -15.32 -7.39
N LEU A 105 -0.32 -14.59 -8.26
CA LEU A 105 0.27 -15.15 -9.48
C LEU A 105 1.28 -16.26 -9.13
N ALA A 106 2.20 -16.01 -8.19
CA ALA A 106 3.16 -17.02 -7.76
C ALA A 106 2.48 -18.25 -7.15
N TYR A 107 1.47 -18.06 -6.30
CA TYR A 107 0.65 -19.14 -5.75
C TYR A 107 -0.02 -19.97 -6.84
N HIS A 108 -0.65 -19.34 -7.84
CA HIS A 108 -1.30 -20.05 -8.95
C HIS A 108 -0.32 -20.74 -9.89
N ALA A 109 0.90 -20.23 -10.03
CA ALA A 109 1.98 -20.88 -10.75
C ALA A 109 2.66 -22.00 -9.95
N ASN A 110 2.15 -22.34 -8.75
CA ASN A 110 2.75 -23.30 -7.82
C ASN A 110 4.24 -23.04 -7.53
N ARG A 111 4.60 -21.76 -7.40
CA ARG A 111 5.96 -21.30 -7.11
C ARG A 111 6.00 -20.55 -5.80
N SER A 112 7.08 -20.73 -5.06
CA SER A 112 7.37 -19.93 -3.88
C SER A 112 7.50 -18.47 -4.29
N PHE A 113 6.58 -17.64 -3.82
CA PHE A 113 6.66 -16.20 -3.99
C PHE A 113 7.91 -15.66 -3.30
N VAL A 114 8.70 -14.83 -3.98
CA VAL A 114 9.83 -14.14 -3.36
C VAL A 114 9.37 -12.73 -2.98
N PHE A 115 9.27 -12.45 -1.69
CA PHE A 115 8.87 -11.14 -1.18
C PHE A 115 10.08 -10.30 -0.79
N ASN A 116 9.91 -8.98 -0.79
CA ASN A 116 10.91 -8.00 -0.36
C ASN A 116 10.23 -6.88 0.43
N ASN A 117 11.01 -6.03 1.07
CA ASN A 117 10.55 -4.87 1.83
C ASN A 117 9.58 -3.97 1.04
N PHE A 118 8.63 -3.34 1.74
CA PHE A 118 7.97 -2.15 1.22
C PHE A 118 9.01 -1.04 1.05
N THR A 119 9.26 -0.65 -0.20
CA THR A 119 10.46 0.12 -0.56
C THR A 119 10.12 1.48 -1.15
N TRP A 120 10.57 2.52 -0.45
CA TRP A 120 10.57 3.89 -0.96
C TRP A 120 11.81 4.17 -1.81
N ASP A 121 12.98 3.68 -1.39
CA ASP A 121 14.23 3.84 -2.15
C ASP A 121 15.11 2.61 -1.98
N GLU A 122 15.69 2.17 -3.09
CA GLU A 122 16.62 1.05 -3.12
C GLU A 122 18.09 1.48 -3.00
N GLY A 123 18.36 2.79 -2.98
CA GLY A 123 19.71 3.33 -2.83
C GLY A 123 20.42 2.94 -1.53
N VAL A 124 21.68 3.32 -1.39
CA VAL A 124 22.54 2.89 -0.26
C VAL A 124 22.12 3.40 1.13
N SER A 125 21.10 4.26 1.22
CA SER A 125 20.64 4.86 2.47
C SER A 125 19.53 4.04 3.12
N ASP A 126 19.56 3.91 4.44
CA ASP A 126 18.44 3.34 5.22
C ASP A 126 17.27 4.33 5.38
N TYR A 127 17.50 5.60 5.04
CA TYR A 127 16.53 6.69 5.15
C TYR A 127 16.35 7.45 3.85
N SER A 128 15.11 7.82 3.57
CA SER A 128 14.71 8.72 2.48
C SER A 128 14.08 10.00 3.04
N ILE A 129 13.97 11.05 2.24
CA ILE A 129 13.22 12.26 2.61
C ILE A 129 11.87 12.27 1.90
N TYR A 130 10.81 12.43 2.68
CA TYR A 130 9.46 12.69 2.19
C TYR A 130 8.86 13.88 2.93
N ASN A 131 8.34 14.87 2.20
CA ASN A 131 7.81 16.12 2.77
C ASN A 131 8.75 16.77 3.80
N LEU A 132 10.05 16.85 3.45
CA LEU A 132 11.12 17.40 4.29
C LEU A 132 11.34 16.66 5.62
N LYS A 133 10.81 15.44 5.77
CA LYS A 133 11.00 14.60 6.95
C LYS A 133 11.70 13.30 6.55
N PRO A 134 12.61 12.79 7.39
CA PRO A 134 13.18 11.48 7.19
C PRO A 134 12.09 10.40 7.38
N ILE A 135 12.09 9.43 6.48
CA ILE A 135 11.30 8.20 6.54
C ILE A 135 12.25 6.99 6.35
N PRO A 136 11.88 5.79 6.82
CA PRO A 136 12.62 4.58 6.46
C PRO A 136 12.57 4.40 4.94
N SER A 137 13.70 4.10 4.31
CA SER A 137 13.72 3.79 2.87
C SER A 137 13.07 2.44 2.58
N ARG A 138 13.12 1.53 3.55
CA ARG A 138 12.61 0.16 3.46
C ARG A 138 11.92 -0.20 4.76
N ILE A 139 10.77 -0.85 4.66
CA ILE A 139 10.04 -1.41 5.80
C ILE A 139 9.82 -2.91 5.52
N PRO A 140 10.32 -3.81 6.38
CA PRO A 140 10.00 -5.24 6.33
C PRO A 140 8.50 -5.46 6.22
N LEU A 141 8.05 -6.31 5.29
CA LEU A 141 6.61 -6.48 5.06
C LEU A 141 5.92 -7.05 6.29
N THR A 142 6.61 -7.84 7.11
CA THR A 142 6.09 -8.35 8.39
C THR A 142 5.83 -7.27 9.44
N ALA A 143 6.33 -6.04 9.25
CA ALA A 143 5.93 -4.88 10.04
C ALA A 143 4.56 -4.31 9.63
N LEU A 144 4.06 -4.63 8.43
CA LEU A 144 2.78 -4.16 7.88
C LEU A 144 1.72 -5.27 7.83
N ILE A 145 2.10 -6.47 7.40
CA ILE A 145 1.18 -7.58 7.10
C ILE A 145 1.69 -8.93 7.64
N ARG A 146 0.79 -9.91 7.70
CA ARG A 146 1.03 -11.32 8.00
C ARG A 146 0.23 -12.18 7.02
N GLY A 147 0.54 -13.48 6.98
CA GLY A 147 -0.13 -14.45 6.12
C GLY A 147 0.78 -15.01 5.02
N PRO A 148 0.23 -15.77 4.07
CA PRO A 148 1.01 -16.52 3.09
C PRO A 148 1.98 -15.66 2.25
N THR A 149 1.58 -14.43 1.90
CA THR A 149 2.39 -13.49 1.10
C THR A 149 3.75 -13.15 1.72
N VAL A 150 3.89 -13.25 3.05
CA VAL A 150 5.15 -12.96 3.77
C VAL A 150 5.66 -14.20 4.51
N GLY A 151 5.39 -15.38 3.95
CA GLY A 151 5.94 -16.64 4.43
C GLY A 151 5.18 -17.27 5.61
N GLY A 152 3.96 -16.79 5.91
CA GLY A 152 3.04 -17.47 6.82
C GLY A 152 2.48 -18.76 6.20
N PRO A 153 1.93 -19.68 7.02
CA PRO A 153 1.40 -20.94 6.52
C PRO A 153 0.14 -20.76 5.68
N PHE A 154 -0.03 -21.63 4.70
CA PHE A 154 -1.30 -21.83 3.98
C PHE A 154 -2.32 -22.58 4.88
N PRO A 155 -3.64 -22.51 4.57
CA PRO A 155 -4.64 -23.28 5.28
C PRO A 155 -4.40 -24.80 5.20
N PRO A 156 -4.95 -25.59 6.15
CA PRO A 156 -4.83 -27.04 6.11
C PRO A 156 -5.30 -27.63 4.78
N GLY A 157 -4.49 -28.54 4.20
CA GLY A 157 -4.76 -29.19 2.92
C GLY A 157 -4.20 -28.45 1.71
N ASP A 158 -3.70 -27.23 1.89
CA ASP A 158 -2.96 -26.50 0.88
C ASP A 158 -1.45 -26.71 1.11
N HIS A 159 -0.78 -27.20 0.08
CA HIS A 159 0.63 -27.56 0.09
C HIS A 159 1.48 -26.66 -0.80
N ALA A 160 0.95 -25.49 -1.19
CA ALA A 160 1.69 -24.52 -1.99
C ALA A 160 3.01 -24.12 -1.30
N PRO A 161 4.09 -23.88 -2.06
CA PRO A 161 5.37 -23.48 -1.50
C PRO A 161 5.27 -22.16 -0.73
N LEU A 162 5.80 -22.13 0.51
CA LEU A 162 5.78 -20.93 1.35
C LEU A 162 6.66 -19.83 0.75
N ALA A 163 6.18 -18.59 0.82
CA ALA A 163 6.94 -17.45 0.33
C ALA A 163 8.27 -17.28 1.10
N VAL A 164 9.31 -16.88 0.38
CA VAL A 164 10.66 -16.64 0.91
C VAL A 164 11.08 -15.20 0.73
N MET A 165 12.00 -14.73 1.56
CA MET A 165 12.54 -13.39 1.41
C MET A 165 13.59 -13.33 0.29
N LYS A 166 13.75 -12.15 -0.29
CA LYS A 166 14.70 -11.86 -1.36
C LYS A 166 16.15 -12.26 -1.02
N GLU A 167 16.57 -12.06 0.23
CA GLU A 167 17.93 -12.36 0.69
C GLU A 167 18.20 -13.87 0.71
N PHE A 168 17.22 -14.69 1.09
CA PHE A 168 17.33 -16.15 0.95
C PHE A 168 17.40 -16.55 -0.52
N TRP A 169 16.52 -15.97 -1.34
CA TRP A 169 16.52 -16.17 -2.78
C TRP A 169 17.88 -15.85 -3.42
N ASP A 170 18.53 -14.75 -3.05
CA ASP A 170 19.84 -14.35 -3.60
C ASP A 170 20.94 -15.37 -3.34
N THR A 171 20.88 -16.04 -2.19
CA THR A 171 21.83 -17.12 -1.88
C THR A 171 21.51 -18.41 -2.63
N THR A 172 20.22 -18.68 -2.85
CA THR A 172 19.71 -19.94 -3.45
C THR A 172 19.76 -19.91 -4.98
N CYS A 173 19.53 -18.75 -5.58
CA CYS A 173 19.28 -18.57 -7.01
C CYS A 173 20.22 -17.53 -7.60
N GLN A 174 21.49 -17.91 -7.70
CA GLN A 174 22.57 -17.02 -8.16
C GLN A 174 22.50 -16.72 -9.68
N ASN A 175 21.84 -17.59 -10.46
CA ASN A 175 21.71 -17.46 -11.92
C ASN A 175 20.26 -17.73 -12.34
N PRO A 176 19.30 -16.84 -12.02
CA PRO A 176 17.91 -17.04 -12.38
C PRO A 176 17.69 -16.85 -13.89
N THR A 177 16.67 -17.52 -14.43
CA THR A 177 16.14 -17.20 -15.76
C THR A 177 15.40 -15.87 -15.68
N VAL A 178 15.91 -14.86 -16.38
CA VAL A 178 15.33 -13.51 -16.38
C VAL A 178 14.41 -13.34 -17.58
N ILE A 179 13.14 -12.98 -17.32
CA ILE A 179 12.13 -12.70 -18.33
C ILE A 179 11.87 -11.20 -18.39
N ASP A 180 12.06 -10.61 -19.57
CA ASP A 180 11.71 -9.21 -19.82
C ASP A 180 10.19 -9.05 -19.99
N ASN A 181 9.56 -8.32 -19.08
CA ASN A 181 8.12 -8.07 -19.13
C ASN A 181 7.69 -7.29 -20.39
N ASN A 182 8.55 -6.46 -20.99
CA ASN A 182 8.21 -5.81 -22.26
C ASN A 182 8.00 -6.81 -23.39
N ALA A 183 8.82 -7.87 -23.43
CA ALA A 183 8.68 -8.90 -24.44
C ALA A 183 7.36 -9.65 -24.28
N VAL A 184 6.92 -9.85 -23.04
CA VAL A 184 5.59 -10.41 -22.72
C VAL A 184 4.49 -9.45 -23.15
N VAL A 185 4.59 -8.16 -22.77
CA VAL A 185 3.63 -7.10 -23.12
C VAL A 185 3.47 -6.94 -24.63
N ALA A 186 4.56 -7.03 -25.38
CA ALA A 186 4.54 -6.94 -26.84
C ALA A 186 3.70 -8.05 -27.51
N THR A 187 3.46 -9.19 -26.83
CA THR A 187 2.67 -10.29 -27.40
C THR A 187 1.19 -9.97 -27.56
N TRP A 188 0.67 -8.93 -26.89
CA TRP A 188 -0.71 -8.46 -27.05
C TRP A 188 -0.88 -7.43 -28.18
N GLY A 189 0.16 -7.16 -28.98
CA GLY A 189 0.01 -6.39 -30.22
C GLY A 189 -0.45 -4.94 -30.04
N GLY A 190 -0.26 -4.36 -28.86
CA GLY A 190 -0.71 -3.01 -28.52
C GLY A 190 -2.05 -2.94 -27.79
N GLU A 191 -2.70 -4.09 -27.57
CA GLU A 191 -3.86 -4.17 -26.67
C GLU A 191 -3.41 -4.22 -25.20
N ASP A 192 -4.17 -3.52 -24.35
CA ASP A 192 -3.95 -3.51 -22.91
C ASP A 192 -4.61 -4.75 -22.27
N PRO A 193 -3.84 -5.70 -21.72
CA PRO A 193 -4.40 -6.96 -21.23
C PRO A 193 -5.18 -6.75 -19.93
N THR A 194 -6.14 -7.64 -19.69
CA THR A 194 -6.83 -7.75 -18.40
C THR A 194 -5.95 -8.46 -17.35
N SER A 195 -6.34 -8.39 -16.09
CA SER A 195 -5.60 -8.98 -14.98
C SER A 195 -5.59 -10.50 -15.05
N GLN A 196 -6.68 -11.14 -15.48
CA GLN A 196 -6.70 -12.58 -15.77
C GLN A 196 -5.76 -12.93 -16.92
N ALA A 197 -5.78 -12.17 -18.02
CA ALA A 197 -4.92 -12.44 -19.17
C ALA A 197 -3.42 -12.33 -18.83
N ILE A 198 -3.04 -11.39 -17.97
CA ILE A 198 -1.67 -11.28 -17.43
C ILE A 198 -1.33 -12.54 -16.64
N VAL A 199 -2.20 -12.97 -15.73
CA VAL A 199 -1.99 -14.18 -14.91
C VAL A 199 -1.82 -15.42 -15.78
N ASP A 200 -2.74 -15.67 -16.71
CA ASP A 200 -2.72 -16.85 -17.58
C ASP A 200 -1.45 -16.89 -18.43
N LYS A 201 -1.03 -15.72 -18.95
CA LYS A 201 0.18 -15.61 -19.75
C LYS A 201 1.43 -15.96 -18.93
N TRP A 202 1.54 -15.43 -17.71
CA TRP A 202 2.69 -15.69 -16.85
C TRP A 202 2.71 -17.12 -16.33
N ILE A 203 1.56 -17.70 -15.97
CA ILE A 203 1.47 -19.14 -15.64
C ILE A 203 1.99 -19.98 -16.81
N GLY A 204 1.54 -19.73 -18.03
CA GLY A 204 2.01 -20.48 -19.20
C GLY A 204 3.51 -20.35 -19.45
N LEU A 205 4.11 -19.18 -19.20
CA LEU A 205 5.56 -18.97 -19.29
C LEU A 205 6.32 -19.72 -18.18
N LEU A 206 5.80 -19.69 -16.96
CA LEU A 206 6.40 -20.32 -15.79
C LEU A 206 6.28 -21.85 -15.84
N ASP A 207 5.20 -22.38 -16.40
CA ASP A 207 5.03 -23.83 -16.61
C ASP A 207 5.98 -24.35 -17.69
N ALA A 208 6.23 -23.55 -18.74
CA ALA A 208 7.16 -23.89 -19.81
C ALA A 208 8.64 -23.77 -19.39
N SER A 209 8.96 -22.80 -18.53
CA SER A 209 10.28 -22.67 -17.91
C SER A 209 10.36 -23.62 -16.71
N HIS A 210 10.80 -24.86 -16.93
CA HIS A 210 11.06 -25.79 -15.82
C HIS A 210 12.21 -25.34 -14.88
N ASP A 211 12.72 -24.12 -15.07
CA ASP A 211 13.77 -23.52 -14.26
C ASP A 211 13.31 -23.32 -12.82
N ARG A 212 14.17 -23.74 -11.89
CA ARG A 212 13.93 -23.56 -10.45
C ARG A 212 13.78 -22.09 -10.06
N CYS A 213 14.55 -21.23 -10.72
CA CYS A 213 14.65 -19.84 -10.37
C CYS A 213 14.25 -18.95 -11.56
N VAL A 214 13.09 -18.29 -11.49
CA VAL A 214 12.65 -17.32 -12.50
C VAL A 214 12.55 -15.92 -11.90
N GLU A 215 13.07 -14.93 -12.61
CA GLU A 215 13.02 -13.51 -12.28
C GLU A 215 12.31 -12.71 -13.39
N VAL A 216 11.40 -11.81 -13.01
CA VAL A 216 10.95 -10.74 -13.89
C VAL A 216 11.99 -9.62 -13.85
N ALA A 217 12.47 -9.18 -15.01
CA ALA A 217 13.44 -8.11 -15.12
C ALA A 217 12.97 -6.84 -14.38
N LYS A 218 13.91 -6.14 -13.73
CA LYS A 218 13.66 -4.97 -12.88
C LYS A 218 13.06 -3.76 -13.61
N ASP A 219 13.43 -3.58 -14.87
CA ASP A 219 12.91 -2.52 -15.74
C ASP A 219 12.20 -3.15 -16.95
N PRO A 220 11.13 -2.55 -17.50
CA PRO A 220 10.64 -1.20 -17.17
C PRO A 220 9.24 -1.10 -16.53
N ARG A 221 8.29 -2.01 -16.82
CA ARG A 221 6.89 -1.93 -16.36
C ARG A 221 6.58 -3.04 -15.39
N GLN A 222 5.87 -2.73 -14.29
CA GLN A 222 5.28 -3.72 -13.39
C GLN A 222 4.40 -4.72 -14.15
N LEU A 223 4.20 -5.91 -13.58
CA LEU A 223 3.20 -6.85 -14.11
C LEU A 223 1.79 -6.29 -13.96
N PHE A 224 1.47 -5.78 -12.77
CA PHE A 224 0.19 -5.15 -12.43
C PHE A 224 0.42 -3.66 -12.18
N ASP A 225 0.54 -2.88 -13.24
CA ASP A 225 0.86 -1.45 -13.15
C ASP A 225 -0.31 -0.59 -12.62
N ILE A 226 -0.01 0.67 -12.32
CA ILE A 226 -1.01 1.60 -11.77
C ILE A 226 -2.19 1.86 -12.72
N TRP A 227 -2.01 1.70 -14.03
CA TRP A 227 -3.07 1.93 -15.02
C TRP A 227 -4.05 0.77 -15.02
N LEU A 228 -3.55 -0.46 -14.93
CA LEU A 228 -4.37 -1.64 -14.69
C LEU A 228 -5.18 -1.49 -13.38
N LEU A 229 -4.53 -1.08 -12.28
CA LEU A 229 -5.20 -0.90 -10.98
C LEU A 229 -6.26 0.21 -10.98
N GLN A 230 -6.22 1.11 -11.97
CA GLN A 230 -7.20 2.17 -12.19
C GLN A 230 -8.23 1.81 -13.28
N ASP A 231 -8.27 0.58 -13.79
CA ASP A 231 -9.22 0.20 -14.82
C ASP A 231 -10.10 -0.96 -14.34
N GLY A 232 -11.34 -0.66 -13.98
CA GLY A 232 -12.29 -1.66 -13.51
C GLY A 232 -12.61 -2.74 -14.56
N ASN A 233 -12.56 -2.43 -15.85
CA ASN A 233 -12.83 -3.39 -16.91
C ASN A 233 -11.68 -4.39 -17.06
N ARG A 234 -10.45 -3.95 -16.78
CA ARG A 234 -9.26 -4.79 -16.85
C ARG A 234 -8.94 -5.49 -15.53
N LEU A 235 -9.29 -4.90 -14.39
CA LEU A 235 -8.89 -5.39 -13.06
C LEU A 235 -9.86 -6.40 -12.45
N LEU A 236 -11.16 -6.26 -12.72
CA LEU A 236 -12.18 -7.00 -11.96
C LEU A 236 -12.44 -8.41 -12.48
N ASP A 237 -11.91 -8.78 -13.64
CA ASP A 237 -12.10 -10.12 -14.22
C ASP A 237 -11.42 -11.22 -13.40
N LEU A 238 -10.28 -10.92 -12.76
CA LEU A 238 -9.57 -11.84 -11.87
C LEU A 238 -10.20 -11.93 -10.46
N TRP A 239 -11.03 -10.95 -10.07
CA TRP A 239 -11.52 -10.81 -8.70
C TRP A 239 -12.24 -12.05 -8.13
N PRO A 240 -13.12 -12.74 -8.87
CA PRO A 240 -13.81 -13.92 -8.34
C PRO A 240 -12.86 -15.00 -7.85
N ALA A 241 -11.80 -15.29 -8.61
CA ALA A 241 -10.78 -16.27 -8.21
C ALA A 241 -9.86 -15.71 -7.12
N PHE A 242 -9.38 -14.47 -7.29
CA PHE A 242 -8.46 -13.84 -6.36
C PHE A 242 -9.05 -13.67 -4.94
N SER A 243 -10.30 -13.22 -4.83
CA SER A 243 -10.98 -13.03 -3.54
C SER A 243 -11.18 -14.31 -2.72
N GLN A 244 -11.21 -15.47 -3.39
CA GLN A 244 -11.32 -16.78 -2.76
C GLN A 244 -9.97 -17.46 -2.53
N SER A 245 -8.89 -16.92 -3.12
CA SER A 245 -7.55 -17.48 -2.94
C SER A 245 -7.09 -17.44 -1.48
N PRO A 246 -6.23 -18.38 -1.04
CA PRO A 246 -5.60 -18.34 0.27
C PRO A 246 -4.85 -17.03 0.54
N ILE A 247 -4.32 -16.38 -0.50
CA ILE A 247 -3.63 -15.09 -0.41
C ILE A 247 -4.52 -14.03 0.23
N LEU A 248 -5.78 -13.90 -0.20
CA LEU A 248 -6.73 -12.95 0.40
C LEU A 248 -7.55 -13.54 1.55
N ARG A 249 -7.87 -14.84 1.52
CA ARG A 249 -8.59 -15.52 2.60
C ARG A 249 -7.79 -15.57 3.90
N HIS A 250 -6.46 -15.61 3.82
CA HIS A 250 -5.55 -15.65 4.97
C HIS A 250 -4.64 -14.42 5.05
N PHE A 251 -4.97 -13.34 4.33
CA PHE A 251 -4.36 -12.04 4.54
C PHE A 251 -4.59 -11.55 5.98
N ARG A 252 -3.53 -11.04 6.61
CA ARG A 252 -3.61 -10.43 7.94
C ARG A 252 -2.77 -9.17 8.03
N TRP A 253 -3.12 -8.28 8.94
CA TRP A 253 -2.27 -7.19 9.36
C TRP A 253 -1.19 -7.70 10.32
N SER A 254 -0.08 -6.97 10.41
CA SER A 254 0.98 -7.33 11.36
C SER A 254 0.54 -7.17 12.81
N ASP A 255 1.22 -7.87 13.71
CA ASP A 255 1.01 -7.71 15.16
C ASP A 255 1.26 -6.26 15.60
N LEU A 256 2.14 -5.53 14.91
CA LEU A 256 2.38 -4.10 15.16
C LEU A 256 1.15 -3.24 14.86
N VAL A 257 0.47 -3.56 13.74
CA VAL A 257 -0.74 -2.88 13.27
C VAL A 257 -1.95 -3.29 14.10
N GLU A 258 -2.14 -4.58 14.36
CA GLU A 258 -3.23 -5.09 15.21
C GLU A 258 -3.12 -4.56 16.64
N LEU A 259 -1.91 -4.51 17.23
CA LEU A 259 -1.69 -3.90 18.54
C LEU A 259 -2.05 -2.41 18.55
N ALA A 260 -1.68 -1.67 17.50
CA ALA A 260 -2.05 -0.26 17.38
C ALA A 260 -3.57 -0.08 17.29
N PHE A 261 -4.23 -0.95 16.53
CA PHE A 261 -5.69 -0.97 16.40
C PHE A 261 -6.34 -1.25 17.76
N ASP A 262 -5.95 -2.33 18.45
CA ASP A 262 -6.53 -2.74 19.74
C ASP A 262 -6.34 -1.64 20.80
N THR A 263 -5.15 -1.03 20.85
CA THR A 263 -4.83 0.08 21.78
C THR A 263 -5.72 1.31 21.55
N ASN A 264 -6.23 1.49 20.32
CA ASN A 264 -7.02 2.67 19.94
C ASN A 264 -8.51 2.37 19.74
N ARG A 265 -8.97 1.14 20.02
CA ARG A 265 -10.36 0.72 19.79
C ARG A 265 -11.40 1.67 20.39
N GLU A 266 -11.14 2.16 21.61
CA GLU A 266 -11.99 3.12 22.33
C GLU A 266 -11.84 4.57 21.84
N VAL A 267 -10.79 4.90 21.09
CA VAL A 267 -10.61 6.26 20.54
C VAL A 267 -11.58 6.51 19.40
N PHE A 268 -11.81 5.52 18.52
CA PHE A 268 -12.60 5.71 17.31
C PHE A 268 -14.00 5.10 17.36
N ALA A 269 -14.25 4.08 18.17
CA ALA A 269 -15.60 3.51 18.32
C ALA A 269 -15.87 3.01 19.76
N PRO A 270 -15.98 3.91 20.75
CA PRO A 270 -16.19 3.51 22.14
C PRO A 270 -17.31 2.48 22.31
N SER A 271 -17.09 1.43 23.10
CA SER A 271 -18.10 0.39 23.33
C SER A 271 -18.28 0.05 24.80
N ASN A 272 -19.53 -0.23 25.19
CA ASN A 272 -19.85 -0.79 26.51
C ASN A 272 -19.67 -2.32 26.54
N THR A 273 -19.43 -2.95 25.39
CA THR A 273 -19.15 -4.38 25.28
C THR A 273 -17.64 -4.61 25.22
N VAL A 274 -17.17 -5.59 25.98
CA VAL A 274 -15.77 -6.03 25.91
C VAL A 274 -15.59 -6.87 24.64
N GLU A 275 -14.92 -6.31 23.63
CA GLU A 275 -14.46 -7.06 22.46
C GLU A 275 -13.14 -7.78 22.78
N SER A 276 -12.93 -8.95 22.16
CA SER A 276 -11.63 -9.63 22.23
C SER A 276 -10.60 -8.91 21.36
N ASN A 277 -9.40 -8.71 21.89
CA ASN A 277 -8.27 -8.14 21.14
C ASN A 277 -7.94 -9.02 19.93
N LEU A 278 -7.61 -8.42 18.79
CA LEU A 278 -7.20 -9.16 17.60
C LEU A 278 -5.99 -10.06 17.88
N MET A 279 -5.08 -9.60 18.74
CA MET A 279 -3.93 -10.38 19.20
C MET A 279 -4.29 -11.71 19.88
N SER A 280 -5.52 -11.86 20.40
CA SER A 280 -5.99 -13.10 21.02
C SER A 280 -6.64 -14.08 20.04
N VAL A 281 -6.95 -13.63 18.81
CA VAL A 281 -7.59 -14.46 17.79
C VAL A 281 -6.55 -15.40 17.18
N PRO A 282 -6.80 -16.73 17.12
CA PRO A 282 -5.85 -17.70 16.58
C PRO A 282 -5.43 -17.42 15.14
N ASP A 283 -4.21 -17.85 14.80
CA ASP A 283 -3.58 -17.53 13.51
C ASP A 283 -4.24 -18.22 12.31
N ASN A 284 -4.92 -19.35 12.54
CA ASN A 284 -5.60 -20.14 11.51
C ASN A 284 -7.00 -19.59 11.16
N VAL A 285 -7.50 -18.58 11.87
CA VAL A 285 -8.79 -17.95 11.57
C VAL A 285 -8.66 -17.14 10.27
N PRO A 286 -9.47 -17.45 9.24
CA PRO A 286 -9.50 -16.67 8.01
C PRO A 286 -9.79 -15.18 8.24
N SER A 287 -9.30 -14.35 7.32
CA SER A 287 -9.40 -12.90 7.34
C SER A 287 -10.81 -12.29 7.60
N PRO A 288 -11.95 -12.76 7.02
CA PRO A 288 -13.26 -12.15 7.30
C PRO A 288 -13.74 -12.43 8.71
N GLU A 289 -13.42 -13.61 9.22
CA GLU A 289 -13.86 -14.06 10.54
C GLU A 289 -12.99 -13.39 11.62
N ARG A 290 -11.75 -13.02 11.27
CA ARG A 290 -10.84 -12.23 12.10
C ARG A 290 -11.21 -10.74 12.14
N TYR A 291 -11.47 -10.13 11.00
CA TYR A 291 -11.72 -8.68 10.87
C TYR A 291 -13.20 -8.39 10.66
N THR A 292 -14.01 -8.75 11.65
CA THR A 292 -15.46 -8.52 11.61
C THR A 292 -15.80 -7.03 11.70
N VAL A 293 -16.98 -6.71 11.18
CA VAL A 293 -17.60 -5.38 11.25
C VAL A 293 -17.63 -4.86 12.68
N ILE A 294 -17.42 -3.55 12.81
CA ILE A 294 -17.73 -2.75 13.98
C ILE A 294 -19.06 -2.03 13.67
N PRO A 295 -20.18 -2.48 14.26
CA PRO A 295 -21.48 -1.86 14.05
C PRO A 295 -21.45 -0.37 14.40
N GLY A 296 -22.17 0.44 13.62
CA GLY A 296 -22.29 1.87 13.83
C GLY A 296 -21.07 2.72 13.44
N LEU A 297 -19.97 2.12 12.97
CA LEU A 297 -18.76 2.85 12.53
C LEU A 297 -18.84 3.25 11.05
N LEU A 298 -18.75 4.56 10.79
CA LEU A 298 -18.49 5.16 9.49
C LEU A 298 -17.00 5.55 9.38
N ALA A 299 -16.30 5.02 8.39
CA ALA A 299 -14.92 5.43 8.07
C ALA A 299 -14.88 6.31 6.82
N LEU A 300 -14.21 7.47 6.91
CA LEU A 300 -14.00 8.39 5.80
C LEU A 300 -12.52 8.40 5.42
N HIS A 301 -12.19 8.05 4.18
CA HIS A 301 -10.84 8.22 3.67
C HIS A 301 -10.72 9.52 2.87
N ILE A 302 -10.09 10.53 3.49
CA ILE A 302 -9.98 11.87 2.95
C ILE A 302 -8.52 12.21 2.75
N ARG A 303 -8.11 12.40 1.49
CA ARG A 303 -6.76 12.82 1.17
C ARG A 303 -6.69 14.31 0.89
N ARG A 304 -5.89 15.03 1.67
CA ARG A 304 -5.60 16.46 1.49
C ARG A 304 -4.08 16.65 1.28
N GLY A 305 -3.52 17.77 1.71
CA GLY A 305 -2.07 18.02 1.66
C GLY A 305 -1.54 18.11 0.22
N ASP A 306 -0.60 17.24 -0.12
CA ASP A 306 0.03 17.17 -1.46
C ASP A 306 -0.94 16.85 -2.60
N PHE A 307 -2.16 16.41 -2.27
CA PHE A 307 -3.15 15.98 -3.24
C PHE A 307 -3.78 17.07 -4.07
N ILE A 308 -3.81 18.32 -3.62
CA ILE A 308 -4.37 19.42 -4.43
C ILE A 308 -3.69 19.52 -5.81
N ARG A 309 -2.37 19.27 -5.86
CA ARG A 309 -1.61 19.23 -7.11
C ARG A 309 -1.77 17.89 -7.83
N HIS A 310 -1.90 16.79 -7.09
CA HIS A 310 -2.05 15.47 -7.69
C HIS A 310 -3.41 15.31 -8.39
N CYS A 311 -4.51 15.76 -7.80
CA CYS A 311 -5.84 15.70 -8.39
C CYS A 311 -5.91 16.44 -9.74
N LYS A 312 -5.29 17.63 -9.84
CA LYS A 312 -5.16 18.37 -11.11
C LYS A 312 -4.35 17.60 -12.15
N ARG A 313 -3.30 16.89 -11.75
CA ARG A 313 -2.52 16.04 -12.68
C ARG A 313 -3.30 14.83 -13.15
N LEU A 314 -4.09 14.19 -12.28
CA LEU A 314 -4.93 13.05 -12.67
C LEU A 314 -5.95 13.45 -13.73
N ALA A 315 -6.58 14.63 -13.59
CA ALA A 315 -7.43 15.20 -14.63
C ALA A 315 -6.66 15.40 -15.95
N GLY A 316 -5.49 16.02 -15.89
CA GLY A 316 -4.64 16.24 -17.08
C GLY A 316 -4.08 14.96 -17.73
N TRP A 317 -3.92 13.87 -16.97
CA TRP A 317 -3.55 12.56 -17.50
C TRP A 317 -4.73 11.78 -18.05
N ASN A 318 -5.95 12.30 -17.89
CA ASN A 318 -7.18 11.59 -18.21
C ASN A 318 -7.22 10.19 -17.54
N ALA A 319 -6.78 10.13 -16.27
CA ALA A 319 -6.75 8.89 -15.51
C ALA A 319 -8.17 8.32 -15.33
N ASN A 320 -8.26 7.08 -14.89
CA ASN A 320 -9.51 6.50 -14.43
C ASN A 320 -9.53 6.50 -12.89
N PHE A 321 -10.73 6.35 -12.31
CA PHE A 321 -10.87 6.08 -10.87
C PHE A 321 -10.41 4.66 -10.55
N VAL A 322 -10.10 4.39 -9.28
CA VAL A 322 -9.59 3.07 -8.84
C VAL A 322 -10.50 1.95 -9.34
N GLY A 323 -9.94 0.91 -9.95
CA GLY A 323 -10.71 -0.12 -10.65
C GLY A 323 -11.70 -0.86 -9.74
N TYR A 324 -11.36 -1.03 -8.46
CA TYR A 324 -12.26 -1.62 -7.46
C TYR A 324 -13.53 -0.80 -7.16
N ASN A 325 -13.62 0.46 -7.59
CA ASN A 325 -14.87 1.23 -7.48
C ASN A 325 -15.91 0.82 -8.55
N ALA A 326 -15.51 0.03 -9.56
CA ALA A 326 -16.39 -0.37 -10.65
C ALA A 326 -17.24 -1.61 -10.33
N PHE A 327 -17.18 -2.15 -9.11
CA PHE A 327 -18.00 -3.31 -8.73
C PHE A 327 -19.49 -3.05 -8.90
N PRO A 328 -20.26 -4.01 -9.45
CA PRO A 328 -21.67 -3.81 -9.69
C PRO A 328 -22.53 -3.53 -8.45
N SER A 329 -22.15 -4.05 -7.28
CA SER A 329 -22.89 -3.87 -6.04
C SER A 329 -22.49 -2.63 -5.23
N LEU A 330 -21.52 -1.82 -5.69
CA LEU A 330 -21.26 -0.53 -5.06
C LEU A 330 -22.31 0.50 -5.49
N PRO A 331 -22.72 1.42 -4.61
CA PRO A 331 -23.69 2.46 -4.96
C PRO A 331 -23.10 3.59 -5.80
N ASP A 332 -21.78 3.82 -5.73
CA ASP A 332 -21.08 4.93 -6.37
C ASP A 332 -20.21 4.42 -7.53
N ARG A 333 -20.88 3.93 -8.58
CA ARG A 333 -20.27 3.22 -9.73
C ARG A 333 -19.76 4.15 -10.82
N GLU A 334 -19.47 5.41 -10.52
CA GLU A 334 -19.12 6.37 -11.56
C GLU A 334 -17.79 6.02 -12.23
N LEU A 335 -17.91 5.37 -13.38
CA LEU A 335 -16.88 5.38 -14.40
C LEU A 335 -16.79 6.82 -14.92
N ARG A 336 -15.56 7.29 -15.16
CA ARG A 336 -15.32 8.59 -15.80
C ARG A 336 -16.13 8.65 -17.10
N PRO A 337 -17.03 9.62 -17.28
CA PRO A 337 -17.77 9.76 -18.53
C PRO A 337 -16.80 9.97 -19.71
N ALA A 338 -17.13 9.40 -20.86
CA ALA A 338 -16.42 9.71 -22.08
C ALA A 338 -16.63 11.18 -22.45
N ASP A 339 -15.58 11.83 -22.95
CA ASP A 339 -15.66 13.12 -23.64
C ASP A 339 -16.23 14.31 -22.84
N LEU A 340 -15.88 14.41 -21.55
CA LEU A 340 -16.13 15.64 -20.77
C LEU A 340 -15.27 16.79 -21.30
N ASP A 341 -15.85 18.00 -21.32
CA ASP A 341 -15.05 19.19 -21.54
C ASP A 341 -14.01 19.36 -20.41
N PRO A 342 -12.85 19.99 -20.68
CA PRO A 342 -11.78 20.08 -19.69
C PRO A 342 -12.19 20.71 -18.36
N GLY A 343 -13.11 21.67 -18.37
CA GLY A 343 -13.58 22.33 -17.15
C GLY A 343 -14.45 21.41 -16.30
N ALA A 344 -15.38 20.69 -16.93
CA ALA A 344 -16.19 19.69 -16.24
C ALA A 344 -15.34 18.51 -15.73
N LEU A 345 -14.31 18.10 -16.46
CA LEU A 345 -13.37 17.06 -16.02
C LEU A 345 -12.58 17.50 -14.79
N ASP A 346 -12.03 18.72 -14.81
CA ASP A 346 -11.32 19.29 -13.66
C ASP A 346 -12.21 19.35 -12.41
N GLU A 347 -13.47 19.75 -12.58
CA GLU A 347 -14.43 19.85 -11.47
C GLU A 347 -14.84 18.46 -10.95
N LEU A 348 -15.09 17.49 -11.84
CA LEU A 348 -15.33 16.09 -11.46
C LEU A 348 -14.17 15.57 -10.60
N TYR A 349 -12.94 15.78 -11.06
CA TYR A 349 -11.75 15.39 -10.32
C TYR A 349 -11.60 16.13 -9.00
N ARG A 350 -11.90 17.44 -8.95
CA ARG A 350 -11.85 18.22 -7.71
C ARG A 350 -12.81 17.63 -6.67
N VAL A 351 -14.08 17.43 -7.00
CA VAL A 351 -15.10 16.90 -6.08
C VAL A 351 -14.74 15.48 -5.61
N ARG A 352 -14.23 14.62 -6.52
CA ARG A 352 -13.98 13.20 -6.22
C ARG A 352 -12.64 12.94 -5.52
N CYS A 353 -11.63 13.77 -5.79
CA CYS A 353 -10.27 13.60 -5.28
C CYS A 353 -9.94 14.55 -4.11
N PHE A 354 -10.51 15.76 -4.10
CA PHE A 354 -10.23 16.81 -3.13
C PHE A 354 -11.49 17.59 -2.72
N PRO A 355 -12.54 16.92 -2.19
CA PRO A 355 -13.79 17.56 -1.83
C PRO A 355 -13.62 18.58 -0.71
N GLU A 356 -14.44 19.63 -0.72
CA GLU A 356 -14.55 20.60 0.36
C GLU A 356 -15.41 20.07 1.52
N ILE A 357 -15.35 20.74 2.68
CA ILE A 357 -15.99 20.28 3.92
C ILE A 357 -17.51 20.12 3.74
N ASP A 358 -18.17 21.05 3.06
CA ASP A 358 -19.61 21.00 2.80
C ASP A 358 -19.99 19.83 1.87
N GLU A 359 -19.14 19.50 0.90
CA GLU A 359 -19.30 18.33 0.03
C GLU A 359 -19.17 17.02 0.80
N ILE A 360 -18.19 16.95 1.70
CA ILE A 360 -18.00 15.80 2.60
C ILE A 360 -19.22 15.63 3.51
N VAL A 361 -19.68 16.72 4.13
CA VAL A 361 -20.87 16.75 4.98
C VAL A 361 -22.10 16.25 4.24
N ARG A 362 -22.38 16.80 3.04
CA ARG A 362 -23.51 16.34 2.19
C ARG A 362 -23.42 14.86 1.86
N LYS A 363 -22.22 14.35 1.53
CA LYS A 363 -22.02 12.92 1.23
C LYS A 363 -22.30 12.06 2.46
N VAL A 364 -21.88 12.49 3.65
CA VAL A 364 -22.14 11.79 4.92
C VAL A 364 -23.64 11.76 5.23
N GLU A 365 -24.35 12.88 5.09
CA GLU A 365 -25.81 12.95 5.27
C GLU A 365 -26.55 12.00 4.31
N ASN A 366 -26.16 12.02 3.03
CA ASN A 366 -26.73 11.13 2.02
C ASN A 366 -26.49 9.65 2.34
N VAL A 367 -25.32 9.30 2.88
CA VAL A 367 -25.04 7.91 3.29
C VAL A 367 -25.83 7.52 4.53
N ARG A 368 -25.99 8.41 5.51
CA ARG A 368 -26.78 8.15 6.73
C ARG A 368 -28.26 7.90 6.45
N SER A 369 -28.81 8.48 5.38
CA SER A 369 -30.21 8.25 4.99
C SER A 369 -30.44 6.91 4.27
N THR A 370 -29.37 6.20 3.88
CA THR A 370 -29.46 4.86 3.30
C THR A 370 -29.69 3.78 4.37
N GLU A 371 -30.08 2.59 3.94
CA GLU A 371 -30.21 1.45 4.85
C GLU A 371 -28.87 0.99 5.46
N ALA A 372 -27.79 1.00 4.68
CA ALA A 372 -26.45 0.73 5.19
C ALA A 372 -25.98 1.77 6.23
N GLY A 373 -26.52 2.99 6.15
CA GLY A 373 -26.27 4.09 7.09
C GLY A 373 -27.02 4.01 8.42
N ARG A 374 -27.99 3.10 8.57
CA ARG A 374 -28.79 3.02 9.80
C ARG A 374 -27.93 2.58 10.98
N GLY A 375 -28.18 3.21 12.14
CA GLY A 375 -27.47 2.90 13.39
C GLY A 375 -26.05 3.45 13.47
N MET A 376 -25.63 4.32 12.55
CA MET A 376 -24.33 5.00 12.64
C MET A 376 -24.24 5.89 13.87
N GLN A 377 -23.22 5.64 14.69
CA GLN A 377 -22.95 6.31 15.96
C GLN A 377 -21.54 6.90 16.02
N HIS A 378 -20.59 6.32 15.28
CA HIS A 378 -19.18 6.72 15.31
C HIS A 378 -18.68 7.07 13.92
N LEU A 379 -17.82 8.10 13.87
CA LEU A 379 -17.17 8.54 12.64
C LEU A 379 -15.66 8.57 12.82
N TYR A 380 -14.93 7.92 11.91
CA TYR A 380 -13.47 7.94 11.87
C TYR A 380 -12.94 8.54 10.57
N ILE A 381 -12.09 9.57 10.67
CA ILE A 381 -11.53 10.31 9.54
C ILE A 381 -10.08 9.87 9.29
N MET A 382 -9.87 9.03 8.28
CA MET A 382 -8.56 8.62 7.78
C MET A 382 -7.97 9.73 6.89
N THR A 383 -7.02 10.53 7.40
CA THR A 383 -6.53 11.70 6.66
C THR A 383 -5.10 12.15 6.97
N ASN A 384 -4.49 12.82 6.00
CA ASN A 384 -3.23 13.56 6.14
C ASN A 384 -3.43 15.10 6.21
N ALA A 385 -4.67 15.57 6.32
CA ALA A 385 -4.98 17.01 6.36
C ALA A 385 -4.32 17.72 7.54
N PRO A 386 -4.08 19.06 7.50
CA PRO A 386 -3.67 19.88 8.66
C PRO A 386 -4.64 19.83 9.86
N ALA A 387 -4.19 20.22 11.06
CA ALA A 387 -4.93 19.95 12.31
C ALA A 387 -6.16 20.85 12.48
N ASP A 388 -5.99 22.12 12.17
CA ASP A 388 -7.05 23.11 11.97
C ASP A 388 -8.13 22.62 11.02
N TRP A 389 -7.77 22.12 9.84
CA TRP A 389 -8.74 21.61 8.86
C TRP A 389 -9.54 20.41 9.40
N ILE A 390 -8.90 19.50 10.15
CA ILE A 390 -9.60 18.38 10.79
C ILE A 390 -10.58 18.88 11.84
N LEU A 391 -10.19 19.88 12.65
CA LEU A 391 -11.08 20.47 13.67
C LEU A 391 -12.31 21.11 13.02
N GLU A 392 -12.13 21.85 11.93
CA GLU A 392 -13.24 22.42 11.15
C GLU A 392 -14.17 21.35 10.59
N LEU A 393 -13.62 20.28 10.00
CA LEU A 393 -14.42 19.18 9.48
C LEU A 393 -15.19 18.46 10.61
N LYS A 394 -14.54 18.19 11.75
CA LYS A 394 -15.20 17.59 12.91
C LYS A 394 -16.36 18.45 13.41
N ALA A 395 -16.16 19.77 13.51
CA ALA A 395 -17.21 20.70 13.90
C ALA A 395 -18.37 20.68 12.91
N ALA A 396 -18.09 20.72 11.61
CA ALA A 396 -19.12 20.65 10.58
C ALA A 396 -19.92 19.33 10.63
N LEU A 397 -19.24 18.19 10.81
CA LEU A 397 -19.89 16.88 10.95
C LEU A 397 -20.71 16.75 12.24
N GLN A 398 -20.31 17.43 13.31
CA GLN A 398 -21.08 17.46 14.57
C GLN A 398 -22.41 18.21 14.42
N HIS A 399 -22.51 19.16 13.48
CA HIS A 399 -23.74 19.86 13.17
C HIS A 399 -24.71 19.02 12.32
N VAL A 400 -24.21 18.02 11.59
CA VAL A 400 -25.00 17.17 10.70
C VAL A 400 -25.15 15.75 11.26
N GLY A 401 -26.07 15.65 12.23
CA GLY A 401 -26.47 14.39 12.85
C GLY A 401 -25.89 14.18 14.23
N THR A 402 -26.52 13.27 14.98
CA THR A 402 -26.05 12.87 16.30
C THR A 402 -24.96 11.84 16.12
N TRP A 403 -23.75 12.17 16.56
CA TRP A 403 -22.59 11.29 16.67
C TRP A 403 -22.23 11.13 18.14
N GLU A 404 -22.00 9.90 18.57
CA GLU A 404 -21.45 9.62 19.90
C GLU A 404 -19.94 9.89 19.93
N ASN A 405 -19.25 9.68 18.80
CA ASN A 405 -17.82 9.93 18.69
C ASN A 405 -17.40 10.36 17.27
N ILE A 406 -16.47 11.32 17.19
CA ILE A 406 -15.81 11.72 15.94
C ILE A 406 -14.28 11.77 16.15
N ALA A 407 -13.59 10.77 15.58
CA ALA A 407 -12.14 10.62 15.66
C ALA A 407 -11.48 10.70 14.28
N SER A 408 -10.14 10.74 14.25
CA SER A 408 -9.34 10.84 13.05
C SER A 408 -7.99 10.16 13.22
N SER A 409 -7.26 10.01 12.10
CA SER A 409 -5.85 9.55 12.12
C SER A 409 -4.97 10.37 13.06
N ARG A 410 -5.33 11.59 13.44
CA ARG A 410 -4.54 12.38 14.41
C ARG A 410 -4.80 12.03 15.87
N ASP A 411 -5.94 11.44 16.18
CA ASP A 411 -6.33 11.13 17.55
C ASP A 411 -5.78 9.76 17.99
N ILE A 412 -5.45 8.87 17.04
CA ILE A 412 -4.88 7.56 17.38
C ILE A 412 -3.46 7.70 17.95
N LEU A 413 -3.27 7.05 19.10
CA LEU A 413 -2.04 6.96 19.87
C LEU A 413 -1.16 5.87 19.27
N VAL A 414 -0.01 6.27 18.75
CA VAL A 414 0.97 5.36 18.15
C VAL A 414 2.33 5.56 18.78
N ASN A 415 3.06 4.46 18.95
CA ASN A 415 4.46 4.53 19.31
C ASN A 415 5.34 4.85 18.07
N LYS A 416 6.65 4.99 18.29
CA LYS A 416 7.61 5.35 17.23
C LYS A 416 7.64 4.35 16.07
N GLU A 417 7.48 3.06 16.33
CA GLU A 417 7.40 2.01 15.29
C GLU A 417 6.06 2.06 14.55
N GLN A 418 4.97 2.33 15.24
CA GLN A 418 3.66 2.40 14.62
C GLN A 418 3.48 3.64 13.72
N GLU A 419 4.20 4.74 13.98
CA GLU A 419 4.07 5.99 13.23
C GLU A 419 4.24 5.83 11.71
N TYR A 420 5.17 4.98 11.25
CA TYR A 420 5.45 4.81 9.80
C TYR A 420 4.68 3.65 9.16
N VAL A 421 3.91 2.90 9.95
CA VAL A 421 2.95 1.90 9.47
C VAL A 421 1.50 2.31 9.75
N LYS A 422 1.27 3.53 10.26
CA LYS A 422 -0.02 4.06 10.69
C LYS A 422 -1.11 4.02 9.61
N GLN A 423 -0.73 4.16 8.34
CA GLN A 423 -1.63 3.98 7.20
C GLN A 423 -2.28 2.60 7.15
N ALA A 424 -1.59 1.55 7.61
CA ALA A 424 -2.14 0.20 7.70
C ALA A 424 -3.16 0.09 8.84
N VAL A 425 -2.95 0.82 9.95
CA VAL A 425 -3.92 0.92 11.05
C VAL A 425 -5.20 1.60 10.56
N ASP A 426 -5.08 2.72 9.84
CA ASP A 426 -6.22 3.38 9.20
C ASP A 426 -6.97 2.43 8.27
N MET A 427 -6.25 1.67 7.44
CA MET A 427 -6.84 0.68 6.54
C MET A 427 -7.54 -0.47 7.29
N LEU A 428 -7.01 -0.93 8.43
CA LEU A 428 -7.69 -1.91 9.28
C LEU A 428 -8.97 -1.33 9.92
N ILE A 429 -8.94 -0.07 10.40
CA ILE A 429 -10.15 0.58 10.93
C ILE A 429 -11.22 0.68 9.85
N GLY A 430 -10.85 1.13 8.65
CA GLY A 430 -11.80 1.15 7.54
C GLY A 430 -12.30 -0.25 7.17
N GLN A 431 -11.46 -1.30 7.25
CA GLN A 431 -11.78 -2.69 6.86
C GLN A 431 -12.94 -3.21 7.68
N ARG A 432 -12.97 -2.79 8.94
CA ARG A 432 -13.98 -3.18 9.90
C ARG A 432 -15.14 -2.17 9.99
N ALA A 433 -15.14 -1.08 9.22
CA ALA A 433 -16.24 -0.12 9.28
C ALA A 433 -17.53 -0.72 8.70
N GLN A 434 -18.68 -0.39 9.30
CA GLN A 434 -19.99 -0.74 8.75
C GLN A 434 -20.18 -0.10 7.37
N VAL A 435 -19.73 1.16 7.23
CA VAL A 435 -19.68 1.85 5.95
C VAL A 435 -18.34 2.54 5.79
N PHE A 436 -17.82 2.47 4.58
CA PHE A 436 -16.60 3.15 4.17
C PHE A 436 -16.90 4.11 3.03
N ILE A 437 -16.48 5.37 3.16
CA ILE A 437 -16.50 6.37 2.10
C ILE A 437 -15.06 6.62 1.66
N GLY A 438 -14.74 6.11 0.47
CA GLY A 438 -13.42 6.22 -0.13
C GLY A 438 -13.17 7.53 -0.87
N ASN A 439 -11.90 7.73 -1.23
CA ASN A 439 -11.48 8.75 -2.19
C ASN A 439 -11.38 8.09 -3.57
N GLY A 440 -12.06 8.64 -4.58
CA GLY A 440 -12.29 7.98 -5.87
C GLY A 440 -11.01 7.59 -6.63
N VAL A 441 -9.88 8.22 -6.32
CA VAL A 441 -8.59 7.97 -6.98
C VAL A 441 -7.58 7.21 -6.12
N ARG A 442 -7.98 6.69 -4.95
CA ARG A 442 -7.05 6.05 -4.01
C ARG A 442 -7.30 4.56 -3.74
N PRO A 443 -6.24 3.74 -3.82
CA PRO A 443 -6.29 2.27 -3.72
C PRO A 443 -6.68 1.74 -2.34
N CYS A 444 -6.77 2.59 -1.31
CA CYS A 444 -7.13 2.14 0.05
C CYS A 444 -8.42 1.31 0.03
N ALA A 445 -9.32 1.59 -0.94
CA ALA A 445 -10.58 0.90 -1.20
C ALA A 445 -10.51 -0.64 -1.27
N PHE A 446 -9.36 -1.19 -1.66
CA PHE A 446 -9.17 -2.60 -2.05
C PHE A 446 -9.50 -3.64 -0.97
N LEU A 447 -9.25 -3.35 0.31
CA LEU A 447 -9.48 -4.32 1.40
C LEU A 447 -10.89 -4.26 2.01
N PHE A 448 -11.70 -3.27 1.64
CA PHE A 448 -13.02 -3.07 2.26
C PHE A 448 -14.13 -3.95 1.65
N TRP A 449 -13.81 -4.84 0.70
CA TRP A 449 -14.82 -5.62 -0.03
C TRP A 449 -15.49 -6.74 0.77
N ARG A 450 -14.93 -7.19 1.90
CA ARG A 450 -15.59 -8.21 2.72
C ARG A 450 -16.94 -7.79 3.32
N LEU A 451 -17.45 -6.60 2.98
CA LEU A 451 -18.64 -6.01 3.56
C LEU A 451 -19.73 -5.45 2.63
N PHE A 452 -19.62 -5.57 1.30
CA PHE A 452 -20.74 -5.25 0.40
C PHE A 452 -21.49 -6.50 -0.10
N LEU A 453 -21.73 -7.45 0.82
CA LEU A 453 -22.75 -8.50 0.64
C LEU A 453 -24.11 -8.12 1.22
N THR A 454 -24.33 -6.87 1.63
CA THR A 454 -25.66 -6.44 2.03
C THR A 454 -25.94 -4.98 1.69
N VAL A 455 -26.94 -4.84 0.81
CA VAL A 455 -27.96 -3.79 0.68
C VAL A 455 -27.66 -2.59 -0.24
N ILE A 456 -28.52 -2.19 -1.20
CA ILE A 456 -29.76 -2.72 -1.83
C ILE A 456 -29.87 -2.00 -3.20
N SER A 457 -30.67 -2.58 -4.09
CA SER A 457 -31.31 -2.03 -5.30
C SER A 457 -31.85 -0.60 -5.24
#